data_AF-A0A968ZYC3-F1
#
_entry.id   AF-A0A968ZYC3-F1
#
_cell.length_a   1.000
_cell.length_b   1.000
_cell.length_c   1.000
_cell.angle_alpha   90.00
_cell.angle_beta   90.00
_cell.angle_gamma   90.00
#
_symmetry.space_group_name_H-M   'P 1'
#
loop_
_entity.id
_entity.type
_entity.pdbx_description
1 polymer ?
#
loop_
_entity_poly.entity_id
_entity_poly.type
_entity_poly.pdbx_seq_one_letter_code
_entity_poly.pdbx_strand_id
1 'polypeptide(L)' 'MPKEHIKLDQFLKLQQIVQSGGEAKLLIRNGEISVNGEPELRRGRKLYPAIALQ' A
#
# COMPACT_ATOMS: atom_id res chain seq x y z
N MET A 1 -10.87 15.38 -14.06
CA MET A 1 -9.57 15.51 -13.35
C MET A 1 -9.09 14.13 -12.97
N PRO A 2 -7.85 13.72 -13.27
CA PRO A 2 -7.34 12.45 -12.79
C PRO A 2 -7.37 12.50 -11.26
N LYS A 3 -8.11 11.60 -10.62
CA LYS A 3 -8.07 11.46 -9.16
C LYS A 3 -6.61 11.19 -8.78
N GLU A 4 -6.03 12.09 -7.99
CA GLU A 4 -4.70 11.87 -7.43
C GLU A 4 -4.71 10.53 -6.69
N HIS A 5 -3.74 9.69 -7.02
CA HIS A 5 -3.60 8.37 -6.43
C HIS A 5 -2.14 8.12 -6.17
N ILE A 6 -1.88 7.32 -5.15
CA ILE A 6 -0.56 6.82 -4.82
C ILE A 6 -0.57 5.30 -4.87
N LYS A 7 0.54 4.68 -5.26
CA LYS A 7 0.64 3.21 -5.19
C LYS A 7 0.86 2.77 -3.75
N LEU A 8 0.34 1.59 -3.39
CA LEU A 8 0.45 1.05 -2.05
C LEU A 8 1.91 0.98 -1.56
N ASP A 9 2.85 0.49 -2.38
CA ASP A 9 4.27 0.47 -2.00
C ASP A 9 4.88 1.85 -1.74
N GLN A 10 4.54 2.84 -2.57
CA GLN A 10 4.97 4.22 -2.37
C GLN A 10 4.39 4.81 -1.10
N PHE A 11 3.12 4.51 -0.80
CA PHE A 11 2.47 4.96 0.41
C PHE A 11 3.13 4.37 1.66
N LEU A 12 3.37 3.05 1.68
CA LEU A 12 4.04 2.39 2.81
C LEU A 12 5.43 3.00 3.07
N LYS A 13 6.17 3.32 2.01
CA LYS A 13 7.47 4.00 2.13
C LYS A 13 7.34 5.42 2.67
N LEU A 14 6.34 6.18 2.22
CA LEU A 14 6.08 7.53 2.73
C LEU A 14 5.71 7.53 4.21
N GLN A 15 4.95 6.53 4.66
CA GLN A 15 4.61 6.33 6.07
C GLN A 15 5.77 5.73 6.90
N GLN A 16 6.92 5.48 6.28
CA GLN A 16 8.08 4.84 6.93
C GLN A 16 7.78 3.45 7.52
N ILE A 17 6.71 2.79 7.06
CA ILE A 17 6.39 1.40 7.42
C ILE A 17 7.43 0.44 6.83
N VAL A 18 8.02 0.82 5.70
CA VAL A 18 9.07 0.05 5.01
C VAL A 18 10.23 0.96 4.61
N GLN A 19 11.44 0.40 4.63
CA GLN A 19 12.67 1.08 4.24
C GLN A 19 12.99 0.89 2.74
N SER A 20 12.43 -0.15 2.11
CA SER A 20 12.69 -0.45 0.70
C SER A 20 11.45 -0.96 -0.06
N GLY A 21 11.49 -0.88 -1.39
CA GLY A 21 10.47 -1.49 -2.24
C GLY A 21 10.47 -3.03 -2.22
N GLY A 22 11.59 -3.64 -1.81
CA GLY A 22 11.70 -5.09 -1.61
C GLY A 22 10.95 -5.54 -0.37
N GLU A 23 11.09 -4.80 0.72
CA GLU A 23 10.35 -5.02 1.97
C GLU A 23 8.84 -4.81 1.77
N ALA A 24 8.44 -3.73 1.07
CA ALA A 24 7.04 -3.50 0.69
C ALA A 24 6.45 -4.69 -0.07
N LYS A 25 7.23 -5.27 -1.00
CA LYS A 25 6.80 -6.45 -1.77
C LYS A 25 6.59 -7.65 -0.86
N LEU A 26 7.43 -7.84 0.15
CA LEU A 26 7.35 -8.98 1.06
C LEU A 26 6.09 -8.90 1.92
N LEU A 27 5.90 -7.79 2.64
CA LEU A 27 4.73 -7.57 3.52
C LEU A 27 3.41 -7.70 2.76
N ILE A 28 3.33 -7.06 1.59
CA ILE A 28 2.13 -7.10 0.74
C ILE A 28 1.87 -8.54 0.26
N ARG A 29 2.88 -9.28 -0.22
CA ARG A 29 2.66 -10.66 -0.70
C ARG A 29 2.36 -11.65 0.42
N ASN A 30 2.85 -11.39 1.63
CA ASN A 30 2.58 -12.21 2.80
C ASN A 30 1.18 -11.93 3.39
N GLY A 31 0.46 -10.93 2.89
CA GLY A 31 -0.85 -10.54 3.43
C GLY A 31 -0.76 -9.79 4.76
N GLU A 32 0.40 -9.20 5.06
CA GLU A 32 0.64 -8.43 6.29
C GLU A 32 0.08 -7.00 6.21
N ILE A 33 -0.42 -6.58 5.05
CA ILE A 33 -0.98 -5.25 4.80
C ILE A 33 -2.46 -5.39 4.44
N SER A 34 -3.32 -4.62 5.12
CA SER A 34 -4.74 -4.56 4.82
C SER A 34 -5.14 -3.20 4.25
N VAL A 35 -6.05 -3.23 3.27
CA VAL A 35 -6.65 -2.04 2.67
C VAL A 35 -8.15 -2.12 2.89
N ASN A 36 -8.70 -1.19 3.67
CA ASN A 36 -10.10 -1.23 4.12
C ASN A 36 -10.49 -2.55 4.83
N GLY A 37 -9.59 -3.08 5.66
CA GLY A 37 -9.83 -4.31 6.42
C GLY A 37 -9.64 -5.62 5.67
N GLU A 38 -9.30 -5.59 4.38
CA GLU A 38 -9.03 -6.79 3.58
C GLU A 38 -7.54 -6.89 3.24
N PRO A 39 -6.91 -8.07 3.39
CA PRO A 39 -5.52 -8.28 2.97
C PRO A 39 -5.33 -7.94 1.49
N GLU A 40 -4.38 -7.06 1.17
CA GLU A 40 -4.06 -6.68 -0.20
C GLU A 40 -2.72 -7.27 -0.62
N LEU A 41 -2.75 -8.09 -1.66
CA LEU A 41 -1.56 -8.79 -2.18
C LEU A 41 -0.93 -8.08 -3.39
N ARG A 42 -1.56 -7.00 -3.88
CA ARG A 42 -1.12 -6.26 -5.07
C ARG A 42 -0.38 -4.99 -4.70
N ARG A 43 0.93 -5.02 -4.94
CA ARG A 43 1.82 -3.87 -4.75
C ARG A 43 1.42 -2.61 -5.53
N GLY A 44 0.91 -2.82 -6.75
CA GLY A 44 0.46 -1.75 -7.64
C GLY A 44 -0.94 -1.22 -7.34
N ARG A 45 -1.57 -1.61 -6.22
CA ARG A 45 -2.87 -1.09 -5.81
C ARG A 45 -2.81 0.44 -5.74
N LYS A 46 -3.75 1.09 -6.41
CA LYS A 46 -3.92 2.54 -6.34
C LYS A 46 -4.75 2.87 -5.10
N LEU A 47 -4.17 3.70 -4.25
CA LEU A 47 -4.81 4.28 -3.09
C LEU A 47 -5.34 5.67 -3.44
N TYR A 48 -6.54 5.96 -2.96
CA TYR A 48 -7.22 7.23 -3.13
C TYR A 48 -7.50 7.82 -1.74
N PRO A 49 -7.63 9.15 -1.59
CA PRO A 49 -7.76 9.80 -0.28
C PRO A 49 -8.85 9.26 0.66
N ALA A 50 -9.88 8.60 0.12
CA ALA A 50 -10.97 8.01 0.91
C ALA A 50 -10.70 6.57 1.39
N ILE A 51 -9.49 6.04 1.20
CA ILE A 51 -9.12 4.66 1.58
C ILE A 51 -8.42 4.66 2.94
N ALA A 52 -8.82 3.72 3.81
CA ALA A 52 -8.18 3.46 5.09
C ALA A 52 -7.16 2.31 4.96
N LEU A 53 -6.06 2.43 5.68
CA LEU A 53 -5.01 1.41 5.78
C LEU A 53 -4.87 0.97 7.23
N GLN A 54 -4.69 -0.34 7.40
CA GLN A 54 -4.48 -1.01 8.69
C GLN A 54 -3.36 -2.04 8.51
#